data_AF-A0A2I0QIE7-F1
#
_entry.id   AF-A0A2I0QIE7-F1
#
_cell.length_a   1.000
_cell.length_b   1.000
_cell.length_c   1.000
_cell.angle_alpha   90.00
_cell.angle_beta   90.00
_cell.angle_gamma   90.00
#
_symmetry.space_group_name_H-M   'P 1'
#
loop_
_entity.id
_entity.type
_entity.pdbx_description
1 polymer ?
#
loop_
_entity_poly.entity_id
_entity_poly.type
_entity_poly.pdbx_seq_one_letter_code
_entity_poly.pdbx_strand_id
1 'polypeptide(L)'
;YQEYVFMKDEKMLSVLEIDYKKNKVEVDLSKLYSDIDIAETLSNLTGKWIKRISDDKVEFTDGTKINTNDLDYKLIKSLIWW
;
A
#
# COMPACT_ATOMS: atom_id res chain seq x y z
N TYR A 1 -25.36 15.28 -2.26
CA TYR A 1 -24.75 14.21 -1.46
C TYR A 1 -24.10 13.27 -2.46
N GLN A 2 -22.80 13.43 -2.72
CA GLN A 2 -22.06 12.52 -3.59
C GLN A 2 -21.38 11.50 -2.68
N GLU A 3 -22.07 10.39 -2.41
CA GLU A 3 -21.42 9.22 -1.85
C GLU A 3 -20.36 8.77 -2.85
N TYR A 4 -19.11 9.05 -2.48
CA TYR A 4 -17.94 8.72 -3.28
C TYR A 4 -17.93 7.20 -3.47
N VAL A 5 -18.02 6.78 -4.73
CA VAL A 5 -18.17 5.40 -5.22
C VAL A 5 -16.88 4.61 -4.99
N PHE A 6 -16.45 4.48 -3.72
CA PHE A 6 -15.25 3.73 -3.34
C PHE A 6 -15.48 2.21 -3.36
N MET A 7 -16.73 1.75 -3.18
CA MET A 7 -17.05 0.32 -3.05
C MET A 7 -17.20 -0.46 -4.37
N LYS A 8 -16.86 0.14 -5.53
CA LYS A 8 -17.08 -0.50 -6.84
C LYS A 8 -15.81 -0.92 -7.57
N ASP A 9 -14.64 -0.76 -6.96
CA ASP A 9 -13.38 -1.19 -7.55
C ASP A 9 -12.96 -2.54 -6.97
N GLU A 10 -13.18 -3.61 -7.74
CA GLU A 10 -13.01 -5.00 -7.32
C GLU A 10 -11.59 -5.29 -6.83
N LYS A 11 -10.59 -4.67 -7.48
CA LYS A 11 -9.16 -4.78 -7.11
C LYS A 11 -8.83 -4.09 -5.80
N MET A 12 -9.52 -2.99 -5.49
CA MET A 12 -9.29 -2.28 -4.23
C MET A 12 -9.92 -3.06 -3.07
N LEU A 13 -11.09 -3.65 -3.30
CA LEU A 13 -11.84 -4.43 -2.31
C LEU A 13 -11.17 -5.76 -1.97
N SER A 14 -10.45 -6.37 -2.92
CA SER A 14 -9.68 -7.60 -2.68
C SER A 14 -8.40 -7.39 -1.87
N VAL A 15 -7.91 -6.15 -1.82
CA VAL A 15 -6.60 -5.78 -1.28
C VAL A 15 -6.71 -5.13 0.11
N LEU A 16 -7.84 -4.48 0.39
CA LEU A 16 -8.14 -3.88 1.70
C LEU A 16 -8.65 -4.94 2.69
N GLU A 17 -7.93 -5.12 3.78
CA GLU A 17 -8.38 -5.91 4.92
C GLU A 17 -8.75 -4.95 6.07
N ILE A 18 -10.05 -4.85 6.36
CA ILE A 18 -10.57 -3.92 7.36
C ILE A 18 -10.70 -4.66 8.69
N ASP A 19 -9.83 -4.34 9.64
CA ASP A 19 -9.92 -4.87 10.99
C ASP A 19 -10.85 -3.98 11.84
N TYR A 20 -12.15 -4.30 11.81
CA TYR A 20 -13.21 -3.55 12.50
C TYR A 20 -13.02 -3.45 14.02
N LYS A 21 -12.22 -4.34 14.63
CA LYS A 21 -11.95 -4.31 16.08
C LYS A 21 -10.92 -3.25 16.46
N LYS A 22 -9.96 -3.00 15.58
CA LYS A 22 -8.88 -2.01 15.79
C LYS A 22 -9.11 -0.71 15.01
N ASN A 23 -10.18 -0.65 14.22
CA ASN A 23 -10.48 0.47 13.34
C ASN A 23 -9.30 0.80 12.41
N LYS A 24 -8.60 -0.26 11.98
CA LYS A 24 -7.37 -0.19 11.21
C LYS A 24 -7.60 -0.83 9.85
N VAL A 25 -7.11 -0.19 8.82
CA VAL A 25 -7.12 -0.71 7.46
C VAL A 25 -5.73 -1.24 7.18
N GLU A 26 -5.62 -2.56 7.04
CA GLU A 26 -4.40 -3.21 6.57
C GLU A 26 -4.53 -3.43 5.07
N VAL A 27 -3.43 -3.29 4.35
CA VAL A 27 -3.46 -3.43 2.90
C VAL A 27 -2.44 -4.43 2.43
N ASP A 28 -2.94 -5.48 1.79
CA ASP A 28 -2.13 -6.56 1.28
C ASP A 28 -1.86 -6.37 -0.21
N LEU A 29 -0.72 -5.76 -0.51
CA LEU A 29 -0.29 -5.50 -1.89
C LEU A 29 -0.05 -6.79 -2.69
N SER A 30 0.26 -7.90 -2.02
CA SER A 30 0.49 -9.21 -2.66
C SER A 30 -0.78 -9.74 -3.33
N LYS A 31 -1.96 -9.37 -2.81
CA LYS A 31 -3.25 -9.69 -3.41
C LYS A 31 -3.56 -8.85 -4.66
N LEU A 32 -2.88 -7.72 -4.86
CA LEU A 32 -3.13 -6.82 -5.99
C LEU A 32 -2.48 -7.32 -7.28
N TYR A 33 -1.19 -7.70 -7.19
CA TYR A 33 -0.42 -8.28 -8.29
C TYR A 33 0.49 -9.38 -7.75
N SER A 34 0.52 -10.52 -8.44
CA SER A 34 1.45 -11.60 -8.15
C SER A 34 2.89 -11.11 -8.34
N ASP A 35 3.77 -11.40 -7.38
CA ASP A 35 5.19 -11.03 -7.39
C ASP A 35 5.50 -9.51 -7.36
N ILE A 36 4.64 -8.71 -6.73
CA ILE A 36 4.94 -7.28 -6.55
C ILE A 36 6.10 -7.06 -5.57
N ASP A 37 7.14 -6.36 -6.01
CA ASP A 37 8.17 -5.85 -5.10
C ASP A 37 7.66 -4.57 -4.43
N ILE A 38 7.31 -4.68 -3.15
CA ILE A 38 6.75 -3.58 -2.37
C ILE A 38 7.79 -2.48 -2.15
N ALA A 39 9.07 -2.84 -2.04
CA ALA A 39 10.13 -1.87 -1.83
C ALA A 39 10.35 -1.02 -3.09
N GLU A 40 10.44 -1.65 -4.27
CA GLU A 40 10.51 -0.95 -5.55
C GLU A 40 9.26 -0.09 -5.79
N THR A 41 8.08 -0.61 -5.46
CA THR A 41 6.82 0.13 -5.61
C THR A 41 6.80 1.40 -4.79
N LEU A 42 7.22 1.32 -3.52
CA LEU A 42 7.33 2.49 -2.65
C LEU A 42 8.43 3.46 -3.12
N SER A 43 9.53 2.94 -3.64
CA SER A 43 10.59 3.75 -4.27
C SER A 43 10.07 4.52 -5.48
N ASN A 44 9.27 3.89 -6.34
CA ASN A 44 8.66 4.52 -7.50
C ASN A 44 7.62 5.59 -7.10
N LEU A 45 6.79 5.30 -6.08
CA LEU A 45 5.79 6.25 -5.57
C LEU A 45 6.42 7.47 -4.88
N THR A 46 7.47 7.26 -4.08
CA THR A 46 8.09 8.33 -3.30
C THR A 46 9.23 9.03 -4.03
N GLY A 47 9.75 8.44 -5.11
CA GLY A 47 10.93 8.90 -5.82
C GLY A 47 12.22 8.81 -4.99
N LYS A 48 12.21 8.08 -3.87
CA LYS A 48 13.34 7.96 -2.95
C LYS A 48 14.06 6.64 -3.14
N TRP A 49 15.38 6.66 -3.06
CA TRP A 49 16.20 5.45 -3.16
C TRP A 49 16.09 4.59 -1.89
N ILE A 50 15.98 3.28 -2.09
CA ILE A 50 15.95 2.31 -1.01
C ILE A 50 17.35 2.14 -0.44
N LYS A 51 17.49 2.27 0.87
CA LYS A 51 18.74 2.03 1.59
C LYS A 51 18.80 0.61 2.14
N ARG A 52 17.68 0.10 2.66
CA ARG A 52 17.58 -1.27 3.20
C ARG A 52 16.15 -1.80 3.08
N ILE A 53 16.03 -3.07 2.72
CA ILE A 53 14.77 -3.81 2.66
C ILE A 53 14.80 -4.84 3.80
N SER A 54 13.74 -4.88 4.59
CA SER A 54 13.43 -5.92 5.58
C SER A 54 12.01 -6.41 5.29
N ASP A 55 11.68 -7.66 5.63
CA ASP A 55 10.34 -8.24 5.38
C ASP A 55 9.18 -7.28 5.73
N ASP A 56 9.21 -6.69 6.93
CA ASP A 56 8.14 -5.82 7.41
C ASP A 56 8.40 -4.31 7.22
N LYS A 57 9.60 -3.90 6.74
CA LYS A 57 10.02 -2.49 6.74
C LYS A 57 10.96 -2.13 5.59
N VAL A 58 10.70 -0.99 4.97
CA VAL A 58 11.55 -0.37 3.94
C VAL A 58 12.16 0.91 4.50
N GLU A 59 13.50 1.00 4.49
CA GLU A 59 14.26 2.19 4.90
C GLU A 59 14.78 2.91 3.66
N PHE A 60 14.46 4.20 3.52
CA PHE A 60 14.94 5.07 2.45
C PHE A 60 16.23 5.79 2.83
N THR A 61 16.99 6.24 1.82
CA THR A 61 18.22 7.01 2.00
C THR A 61 18.01 8.32 2.77
N ASP A 62 16.80 8.88 2.70
CA ASP A 62 16.34 10.09 3.39
C ASP A 62 16.03 9.86 4.89
N GLY A 63 16.20 8.64 5.40
CA GLY A 63 15.90 8.28 6.79
C GLY A 63 14.42 8.00 7.06
N THR A 64 13.55 8.14 6.05
CA THR A 64 12.15 7.71 6.12
C THR A 64 12.07 6.19 6.23
N LYS A 65 11.23 5.69 7.14
CA LYS A 65 10.95 4.26 7.30
C LYS A 65 9.47 4.01 7.08
N ILE A 66 9.14 3.12 6.14
CA ILE A 66 7.77 2.72 5.84
C ILE A 66 7.60 1.28 6.31
N ASN A 67 6.53 1.02 7.07
CA ASN A 67 6.17 -0.35 7.46
C ASN A 67 5.24 -0.94 6.40
N THR A 68 5.53 -2.16 5.96
CA THR A 68 4.76 -2.85 4.93
C THR A 68 3.35 -3.21 5.41
N ASN A 69 3.19 -3.50 6.72
CA ASN A 69 1.90 -3.84 7.34
C ASN A 69 1.03 -2.60 7.68
N ASP A 70 1.60 -1.40 7.55
CA ASP A 70 0.92 -0.14 7.91
C ASP A 70 1.02 0.83 6.72
N LEU A 71 0.43 0.40 5.60
CA LEU A 71 0.40 1.19 4.37
C LEU A 71 -0.89 1.99 4.28
N ASP A 72 -0.74 3.29 3.98
CA ASP A 72 -1.89 4.17 3.79
C ASP A 72 -2.61 3.82 2.47
N TYR A 73 -3.88 3.45 2.57
CA TYR A 73 -4.71 3.05 1.42
C TYR A 73 -4.80 4.13 0.33
N LYS A 74 -4.54 5.40 0.66
CA LYS A 74 -4.54 6.49 -0.31
C LYS A 74 -3.39 6.38 -1.31
N LEU A 75 -2.24 5.83 -0.90
CA LEU A 75 -1.11 5.56 -1.80
C LEU A 75 -1.46 4.46 -2.81
N ILE A 76 -2.27 3.49 -2.38
CA ILE A 76 -2.61 2.30 -3.16
C ILE A 76 -3.61 2.64 -4.25
N LYS A 77 -4.46 3.64 -4.03
CA LYS A 77 -5.32 4.19 -5.08
C LYS A 77 -4.52 4.63 -6.33
N SER A 78 -3.30 5.12 -6.16
CA SER A 78 -2.45 5.51 -7.29
C SER A 78 -1.78 4.32 -7.98
N LEU A 79 -1.73 3.15 -7.35
CA LEU A 79 -1.15 1.91 -7.90
C LEU A 79 -2.16 1.09 -8.71
N ILE A 80 -3.45 1.27 -8.44
CA ILE A 80 -4.51 0.57 -9.17
C ILE A 80 -4.73 1.31 -10.51
N TRP A 81 -4.31 0.66 -11.60
CA TRP A 81 -4.57 1.14 -12.96
C TRP A 81 -5.79 0.40 -13.54
N TRP A 82 -6.65 1.15 -14.25
CA TRP A 82 -7.93 0.72 -14.81
C TRP A 82 -7.85 0.59 -16.33
#